data_AF-A0A268TWZ3-F1
#
_entry.id   AF-A0A268TWZ3-F1
#
_cell.length_a   1.000
_cell.length_b   1.000
_cell.length_c   1.000
_cell.angle_alpha   90.00
_cell.angle_beta   90.00
_cell.angle_gamma   90.00
#
_symmetry.space_group_name_H-M   'P 1'
#
loop_
_entity.id
_entity.type
_entity.pdbx_description
1 polymer ?
#
loop_
_entity_poly.entity_id
_entity_poly.type
_entity_poly.pdbx_seq_one_letter_code
_entity_poly.pdbx_strand_id
1 'polypeptide(L)'
;MNQTINTQNNNNYKLSINENLNRIFKTKKYSIPLNPNFGLSYDWIDKPLTPETRLAITEEVQEQIRLYEPRLNIQNIAVGFEDSKLIISINSDYQVVL
;
A
#
# COMPACT_ATOMS: atom_id res chain seq x y z
N MET A 1 -4.70 27.08 20.85
CA MET A 1 -5.10 27.26 19.44
C MET A 1 -4.08 26.69 18.45
N ASN A 2 -2.76 26.87 18.63
CA ASN A 2 -1.75 26.33 17.69
C ASN A 2 -1.56 24.80 17.72
N GLN A 3 -1.80 24.15 18.87
CA GLN A 3 -1.70 22.68 18.96
C GLN A 3 -2.81 21.98 18.16
N THR A 4 -4.04 22.49 18.22
CA THR A 4 -5.19 21.92 17.49
C THR A 4 -4.98 22.00 15.97
N ILE A 5 -4.44 23.11 15.45
CA ILE A 5 -4.18 23.29 14.02
C ILE A 5 -3.10 22.31 13.53
N ASN A 6 -2.03 22.11 14.31
CA ASN A 6 -0.96 21.17 13.96
C ASN A 6 -1.46 19.72 13.97
N THR A 7 -2.31 19.35 14.93
CA THR A 7 -2.94 18.02 14.97
C THR A 7 -3.87 17.80 13.76
N GLN A 8 -4.66 18.79 13.38
CA GLN A 8 -5.54 18.71 12.20
C GLN A 8 -4.75 18.59 10.89
N ASN A 9 -3.66 19.35 10.74
CA ASN A 9 -2.77 19.27 9.56
C ASN A 9 -2.10 17.89 9.47
N ASN A 10 -1.65 17.35 10.60
CA ASN A 10 -1.11 15.99 10.66
C ASN A 10 -2.17 14.97 10.26
N ASN A 11 -3.41 15.11 10.72
CA ASN A 11 -4.52 14.21 10.35
C ASN A 11 -4.81 14.24 8.85
N ASN A 12 -4.88 15.42 8.25
CA ASN A 12 -5.07 15.59 6.80
C ASN A 12 -3.92 14.98 6.00
N TYR A 13 -2.69 15.11 6.49
CA TYR A 13 -1.52 14.48 5.89
C TYR A 13 -1.62 12.94 5.93
N LYS A 14 -1.99 12.34 7.08
CA LYS A 14 -2.20 10.89 7.20
C LYS A 14 -3.28 10.42 6.22
N LEU A 15 -4.38 11.15 6.17
CA LEU A 15 -5.51 10.84 5.30
C LEU A 15 -5.08 10.87 3.83
N SER A 16 -4.31 11.89 3.41
CA SER A 16 -3.81 11.98 2.04
C SER A 16 -2.95 10.78 1.64
N ILE A 17 -2.07 10.29 2.52
CA ILE A 17 -1.26 9.09 2.26
C ILE A 17 -2.15 7.85 2.15
N ASN A 18 -3.07 7.66 3.12
CA ASN A 18 -3.99 6.51 3.12
C ASN A 18 -4.87 6.47 1.87
N GLU A 19 -5.37 7.63 1.43
CA GLU A 19 -6.17 7.72 0.20
C GLU A 19 -5.36 7.38 -1.04
N ASN A 20 -4.09 7.80 -1.11
CA ASN A 20 -3.23 7.45 -2.23
C ASN A 20 -2.89 5.94 -2.25
N LEU A 21 -2.54 5.37 -1.10
CA LEU A 21 -2.34 3.92 -0.94
C LEU A 21 -3.59 3.13 -1.36
N ASN A 22 -4.77 3.55 -0.90
CA ASN A 22 -6.04 2.95 -1.30
C ASN A 22 -6.26 2.98 -2.81
N ARG A 23 -5.89 4.08 -3.48
CA ARG A 23 -5.98 4.19 -4.95
C ARG A 23 -5.04 3.21 -5.64
N ILE A 24 -3.79 3.11 -5.18
CA ILE A 24 -2.81 2.16 -5.72
C ILE A 24 -3.35 0.72 -5.57
N PHE A 25 -3.78 0.32 -4.37
CA PHE A 25 -4.20 -1.06 -4.11
C PHE A 25 -5.51 -1.47 -4.79
N LYS A 26 -6.43 -0.53 -5.01
CA LYS A 26 -7.73 -0.78 -5.67
C LYS A 26 -7.66 -0.69 -7.20
N THR A 27 -6.56 -0.19 -7.74
CA THR A 27 -6.42 -0.03 -9.19
C THR A 27 -5.69 -1.24 -9.75
N LYS A 28 -6.26 -1.83 -10.80
CA LYS A 28 -5.60 -2.88 -11.57
C LYS A 28 -4.62 -2.24 -12.56
N LYS A 29 -3.40 -2.77 -12.67
CA LYS A 29 -2.46 -2.39 -13.75
C LYS A 29 -3.13 -2.50 -15.11
N TYR A 30 -2.69 -1.66 -16.04
CA TYR A 30 -3.20 -1.51 -17.41
C TYR A 30 -4.64 -0.95 -17.51
N SER A 31 -5.29 -0.59 -16.40
CA SER A 31 -6.63 -0.01 -16.42
C SER A 31 -6.67 1.49 -16.69
N ILE A 32 -5.60 2.23 -16.34
CA ILE A 32 -5.53 3.68 -16.52
C ILE A 32 -4.85 4.02 -17.86
N PRO A 33 -5.53 4.76 -18.76
CA PRO A 33 -4.92 5.23 -19.99
C PRO A 33 -3.77 6.21 -19.69
N LEU A 34 -2.71 6.17 -20.48
CA LEU A 34 -1.50 7.00 -20.33
C LEU A 34 -0.69 6.76 -19.03
N ASN A 35 -1.12 5.83 -18.17
CA ASN A 35 -0.33 5.37 -17.02
C ASN A 35 -0.61 3.88 -16.70
N PRO A 36 -0.22 2.95 -17.60
CA PRO A 36 -0.55 1.53 -17.47
C PRO A 36 0.12 0.84 -16.27
N ASN A 37 1.23 1.38 -15.77
CA ASN A 37 1.99 0.76 -14.68
C ASN A 37 1.44 1.07 -13.29
N PHE A 38 0.41 1.92 -13.18
CA PHE A 38 -0.20 2.29 -11.90
C PHE A 38 -1.14 1.21 -11.38
N GLY A 39 -0.92 0.80 -10.14
CA GLY A 39 -1.75 -0.16 -9.41
C GLY A 39 -1.09 -1.54 -9.28
N LEU A 40 -1.87 -2.56 -8.94
CA LEU A 40 -1.38 -3.94 -8.80
C LEU A 40 -1.81 -4.81 -9.99
N SER A 41 -1.01 -5.83 -10.30
CA SER A 41 -1.26 -6.78 -11.39
C SER A 41 -2.52 -7.63 -11.16
N TYR A 42 -2.76 -8.01 -9.90
CA TYR A 42 -3.75 -9.01 -9.49
C TYR A 42 -3.53 -10.40 -10.10
N ASP A 43 -2.36 -10.66 -10.68
CA ASP A 43 -2.07 -11.94 -11.34
C ASP A 43 -1.98 -13.11 -10.34
N TRP A 44 -1.95 -12.81 -9.06
CA TRP A 44 -1.88 -13.77 -7.95
C TRP A 44 -3.26 -14.20 -7.42
N ILE A 45 -4.36 -13.64 -7.94
CA ILE A 45 -5.72 -14.11 -7.59
C ILE A 45 -5.89 -15.56 -8.07
N ASP A 46 -6.55 -16.37 -7.24
CA ASP A 46 -6.81 -17.81 -7.47
C ASP A 46 -5.54 -18.67 -7.64
N LYS A 47 -4.35 -18.12 -7.32
CA LYS A 47 -3.09 -18.87 -7.32
C LYS A 47 -2.73 -19.36 -5.92
N PRO A 48 -2.05 -20.51 -5.80
CA PRO A 48 -1.53 -20.97 -4.53
C PRO A 48 -0.50 -19.97 -3.96
N LEU A 49 -0.59 -19.71 -2.65
CA LEU A 49 0.32 -18.83 -1.94
C LEU A 49 1.65 -19.53 -1.63
N THR A 50 2.43 -19.82 -2.68
CA THR A 50 3.79 -20.36 -2.57
C THR A 50 4.77 -19.28 -2.11
N PRO A 51 5.99 -19.64 -1.66
CA PRO A 51 7.02 -18.65 -1.32
C PRO A 51 7.34 -17.69 -2.48
N GLU A 52 7.33 -18.18 -3.71
CA GLU A 52 7.56 -17.37 -4.92
C GLU A 52 6.43 -16.36 -5.15
N THR A 53 5.17 -16.78 -5.04
CA THR A 53 4.01 -15.88 -5.16
C THR A 53 4.04 -14.82 -4.06
N ARG A 54 4.40 -15.19 -2.81
CA ARG A 54 4.55 -14.24 -1.70
C ARG A 54 5.62 -13.19 -2.00
N LEU A 55 6.79 -13.61 -2.49
CA LEU A 55 7.86 -12.70 -2.86
C LEU A 55 7.43 -11.75 -3.98
N ALA A 56 6.80 -12.28 -5.04
CA ALA A 56 6.31 -11.47 -6.16
C ALA A 56 5.28 -10.42 -5.72
N ILE A 57 4.35 -10.78 -4.82
CA ILE A 57 3.39 -9.82 -4.23
C ILE A 57 4.14 -8.73 -3.45
N THR A 58 5.08 -9.11 -2.60
CA THR A 58 5.85 -8.16 -1.78
C THR A 58 6.65 -7.19 -2.65
N GLU A 59 7.37 -7.69 -3.65
CA GLU A 59 8.15 -6.88 -4.59
C GLU A 59 7.26 -5.91 -5.37
N GLU A 60 6.11 -6.38 -5.86
CA GLU A 60 5.15 -5.54 -6.57
C GLU A 60 4.61 -4.42 -5.67
N VAL A 61 4.19 -4.74 -4.44
CA VAL A 61 3.67 -3.76 -3.48
C VAL A 61 4.74 -2.73 -3.13
N GLN A 62 5.97 -3.18 -2.86
CA GLN A 62 7.09 -2.29 -2.54
C GLN A 62 7.41 -1.36 -3.70
N GLU A 63 7.45 -1.88 -4.93
CA GLU A 63 7.70 -1.09 -6.15
C GLU A 63 6.64 0.00 -6.33
N GLN A 64 5.37 -0.37 -6.24
CA GLN A 64 4.26 0.55 -6.48
C GLN A 64 4.21 1.68 -5.44
N ILE A 65 4.45 1.37 -4.18
CA ILE A 65 4.54 2.40 -3.13
C ILE A 65 5.76 3.29 -3.38
N ARG A 66 6.93 2.73 -3.71
CA ARG A 66 8.13 3.53 -3.99
C ARG A 66 7.93 4.51 -5.15
N LEU A 67 7.21 4.10 -6.20
CA LEU A 67 6.94 4.92 -7.36
C LEU A 67 5.85 5.98 -7.13
N TYR A 68 4.76 5.60 -6.45
CA TYR A 68 3.54 6.41 -6.40
C TYR A 68 3.22 7.02 -5.03
N GLU A 69 3.89 6.58 -3.95
CA GLU A 69 3.82 7.19 -2.62
C GLU A 69 5.22 7.21 -1.94
N PRO A 70 6.20 7.95 -2.50
CA PRO A 70 7.58 7.96 -2.00
C PRO A 70 7.74 8.62 -0.62
N ARG A 71 6.69 9.26 -0.10
CA ARG A 71 6.70 9.86 1.25
C ARG A 71 6.56 8.80 2.35
N LEU A 72 6.12 7.59 2.01
CA LEU A 72 6.02 6.48 2.95
C LEU A 72 7.31 5.66 2.94
N ASN A 73 7.97 5.56 4.10
CA ASN A 73 9.16 4.75 4.25
C ASN A 73 8.79 3.36 4.82
N ILE A 74 8.92 2.35 3.97
CA ILE A 74 8.52 0.97 4.28
C ILE A 74 9.64 0.30 5.09
N GLN A 75 9.32 -0.21 6.27
CA GLN A 75 10.24 -1.02 7.08
C GLN A 75 10.11 -2.50 6.77
N ASN A 76 8.88 -2.99 6.61
CA ASN A 76 8.61 -4.39 6.34
C ASN A 76 7.24 -4.57 5.66
N ILE A 77 7.13 -5.54 4.76
CA ILE A 77 5.86 -5.99 4.17
C ILE A 77 5.71 -7.48 4.48
N ALA A 78 4.62 -7.85 5.14
CA ALA A 78 4.25 -9.23 5.40
C ALA A 78 3.02 -9.60 4.57
N VAL A 79 3.07 -10.77 3.95
CA VAL A 79 1.95 -11.35 3.20
C VAL A 79 1.46 -12.59 3.94
N GLY A 80 0.22 -12.55 4.40
CA GLY A 80 -0.46 -13.60 5.14
C GLY A 80 -1.72 -14.07 4.43
N PHE A 81 -2.27 -15.19 4.91
CA PHE A 81 -3.53 -15.73 4.41
C PHE A 81 -4.34 -16.24 5.59
N GLU A 82 -5.50 -15.65 5.82
CA GLU A 82 -6.40 -15.95 6.94
C GLU A 82 -7.83 -15.90 6.44
N ASP A 83 -8.68 -16.83 6.86
CA ASP A 83 -10.12 -16.86 6.52
C ASP A 83 -10.44 -16.68 5.03
N SER A 84 -9.66 -17.33 4.16
CA SER A 84 -9.76 -17.22 2.68
C SER A 84 -9.47 -15.82 2.12
N LYS A 85 -8.78 -14.96 2.89
CA LYS A 85 -8.38 -13.62 2.50
C LYS A 85 -6.87 -13.52 2.47
N LEU A 86 -6.34 -12.91 1.40
CA LEU A 86 -4.96 -12.44 1.38
C LEU A 86 -4.86 -11.18 2.22
N ILE A 87 -3.95 -11.18 3.20
CA ILE A 87 -3.68 -10.03 4.06
C ILE A 87 -2.28 -9.53 3.74
N ILE A 88 -2.17 -8.24 3.41
CA ILE A 88 -0.89 -7.57 3.19
C ILE A 88 -0.73 -6.55 4.33
N SER A 89 0.25 -6.78 5.19
CA SER A 89 0.57 -5.91 6.32
C SER A 89 1.83 -5.12 6.01
N ILE A 90 1.71 -3.80 6.02
CA ILE A 90 2.81 -2.88 5.70
C ILE A 90 3.19 -2.15 6.98
N ASN A 91 4.37 -2.47 7.50
CA ASN A 91 4.98 -1.73 8.60
C ASN A 91 5.81 -0.60 8.00
N SER A 92 5.53 0.62 8.44
CA SER A 92 6.27 1.82 8.08
C SER A 92 6.69 2.55 9.34
N ASP A 93 7.62 3.48 9.21
CA ASP A 93 8.01 4.40 10.29
C ASP A 93 6.89 5.38 10.69
N TYR A 94 5.74 5.29 10.03
CA TYR A 94 4.57 6.07 10.30
C TYR A 94 3.83 5.61 11.57
N GLN A 95 4.23 6.15 12.73
CA GLN A 95 3.55 5.91 13.99
C GLN A 95 2.34 6.85 14.16
N VAL A 96 1.15 6.26 14.31
CA VAL A 96 0.00 6.96 14.90
C VAL A 96 0.07 6.73 16.41
N VAL A 97 0.60 7.70 17.14
CA VAL A 97 0.36 7.80 18.58
C VAL A 97 -1.04 8.41 18.74
N LEU A 98 -1.95 7.66 19.37
CA LEU A 98 -3.27 8.13 19.83
C LEU A 98 -3.13 8.80 21.20
#